data_AF-A0A2V8MA06-F1
#
_entry.id   AF-A0A2V8MA06-F1
#
_cell.length_a   1.000
_cell.length_b   1.000
_cell.length_c   1.000
_cell.angle_alpha   90.00
_cell.angle_beta   90.00
_cell.angle_gamma   90.00
#
_symmetry.space_group_name_H-M   'P 1'
#
loop_
_entity.id
_entity.type
_entity.pdbx_description
1 polymer ?
#
loop_
_entity_poly.entity_id
_entity_poly.type
_entity_poly.pdbx_seq_one_letter_code
_entity_poly.pdbx_strand_id
1 'polypeptide(L)' 'MITVNMHEAKTRLSELVKAVEERNEVVVLCRDGREVAEIRRRTKRGHIRNLTAEPK' A
#
# COMPACT_ATOMS: atom_id res chain seq x y z
N MET A 1 -7.87 -3.00 -9.14
CA MET A 1 -6.81 -3.77 -8.44
C MET A 1 -5.78 -4.18 -9.48
N ILE A 2 -4.49 -3.97 -9.20
CA ILE A 2 -3.38 -4.18 -10.14
C ILE A 2 -2.38 -5.12 -9.47
N THR A 3 -2.03 -6.24 -10.10
CA THR A 3 -1.04 -7.18 -9.54
C THR A 3 0.22 -7.15 -10.39
N VAL A 4 1.38 -6.95 -9.77
CA VAL A 4 2.67 -6.82 -10.46
C VAL A 4 3.75 -7.61 -9.74
N ASN A 5 4.75 -8.08 -10.48
CA ASN A 5 5.93 -8.68 -9.87
C ASN A 5 6.91 -7.59 -9.35
N MET A 6 7.92 -8.02 -8.57
CA MET A 6 8.96 -7.12 -8.06
C MET A 6 9.72 -6.33 -9.13
N HIS A 7 9.94 -6.92 -10.30
CA HIS A 7 10.68 -6.28 -11.39
C HIS A 7 9.86 -5.15 -12.04
N GLU A 8 8.58 -5.38 -12.28
CA GLU A 8 7.67 -4.37 -12.81
C GLU A 8 7.46 -3.26 -11.77
N ALA A 9 7.30 -3.65 -10.51
CA ALA A 9 7.14 -2.72 -9.40
C ALA A 9 8.32 -1.77 -9.26
N LYS A 10 9.57 -2.25 -9.27
CA LYS A 10 10.75 -1.38 -9.15
C LYS A 10 10.90 -0.43 -10.35
N THR A 11 10.51 -0.86 -11.54
CA THR A 11 10.68 -0.08 -12.78
C THR A 11 9.59 0.98 -12.92
N ARG A 12 8.36 0.69 -12.52
CA ARG A 12 7.19 1.57 -12.73
C ARG A 12 6.54 2.03 -11.43
N LEU A 13 7.29 2.05 -10.33
CA LEU A 13 6.77 2.39 -9.00
C LEU A 13 5.99 3.72 -9.01
N SER A 14 6.54 4.75 -9.64
CA SER A 14 5.93 6.06 -9.72
C SER A 14 4.56 6.05 -10.43
N GLU A 15 4.40 5.25 -11.48
CA GLU A 15 3.13 5.12 -12.20
C GLU A 15 2.10 4.33 -11.39
N LEU A 16 2.55 3.26 -10.73
CA LEU A 16 1.71 2.45 -9.85
C LEU A 16 1.20 3.28 -8.67
N VAL A 17 2.06 4.12 -8.07
CA VAL A 17 1.67 5.04 -7.01
C VAL A 17 0.67 6.09 -7.51
N LYS A 18 0.87 6.67 -8.70
CA LYS A 18 -0.12 7.60 -9.30
C LYS A 18 -1.48 6.95 -9.47
N ALA A 19 -1.54 5.70 -9.93
CA ALA A 19 -2.81 4.97 -10.05
C ALA A 19 -3.48 4.79 -8.67
N VAL A 20 -2.71 4.49 -7.63
CA VAL A 20 -3.21 4.41 -6.24
C VAL A 20 -3.75 5.76 -5.76
N GLU A 21 -3.04 6.86 -6.05
CA GLU A 21 -3.41 8.21 -5.61
C GLU A 21 -4.64 8.75 -6.34
N GLU A 22 -4.63 8.71 -7.67
CA GLU A 22 -5.63 9.35 -8.52
C GLU A 22 -6.91 8.50 -8.64
N ARG A 23 -6.74 7.18 -8.79
CA ARG A 23 -7.83 6.27 -9.13
C ARG A 23 -8.29 5.41 -7.96
N ASN A 24 -7.69 5.59 -6.78
CA ASN A 24 -7.96 4.77 -5.59
C ASN A 24 -7.68 3.28 -5.84
N GLU A 25 -6.72 2.98 -6.72
CA GLU A 25 -6.35 1.60 -7.03
C GLU A 25 -5.58 0.95 -5.87
N VAL A 26 -5.64 -0.38 -5.82
CA VAL A 26 -4.81 -1.20 -4.94
C VAL A 26 -3.83 -1.96 -5.80
N VAL A 27 -2.53 -1.79 -5.54
CA VAL A 27 -1.45 -2.47 -6.24
C VAL A 27 -0.91 -3.60 -5.36
N VAL A 28 -1.04 -4.84 -5.79
CA VAL A 28 -0.49 -6.01 -5.11
C VAL A 28 0.85 -6.36 -5.71
N LEU A 29 1.83 -6.52 -4.84
CA LEU A 29 3.21 -6.82 -5.15
C LEU A 29 3.44 -8.32 -4.95
N CYS A 30 3.90 -8.98 -6.01
CA CYS A 30 4.19 -10.41 -6.02
C CYS A 30 5.69 -10.70 -6.13
N ARG A 31 6.15 -11.71 -5.40
CA ARG A 31 7.50 -12.26 -5.47
C ARG A 31 7.40 -13.78 -5.55
N ASP A 32 8.07 -14.38 -6.53
CA ASP A 32 8.08 -15.83 -6.75
C ASP A 32 6.67 -16.45 -6.84
N GLY A 33 5.76 -15.74 -7.52
CA GLY A 33 4.36 -16.15 -7.68
C GLY A 33 3.48 -15.99 -6.44
N ARG A 34 3.99 -15.38 -5.36
CA ARG A 34 3.26 -15.15 -4.10
C ARG A 34 3.05 -13.66 -3.85
N GLU A 35 1.88 -13.30 -3.38
CA GLU A 35 1.58 -11.94 -2.91
C GLU A 35 2.36 -11.66 -1.63
N VAL A 36 3.12 -10.57 -1.60
CA VAL A 36 4.00 -10.23 -0.47
C VAL A 36 3.70 -8.87 0.15
N ALA A 37 3.12 -7.94 -0.60
CA ALA A 37 2.79 -6.61 -0.11
C ALA A 37 1.69 -5.97 -0.97
N GLU A 38 1.06 -4.92 -0.45
CA GLU A 38 0.14 -4.08 -1.22
C GLU A 38 0.45 -2.59 -1.02
N ILE A 39 0.26 -1.81 -2.08
CA ILE A 39 0.26 -0.35 -2.06
C ILE A 39 -1.18 0.08 -2.24
N ARG A 40 -1.69 0.82 -1.26
CA ARG A 40 -3.04 1.37 -1.27
C ARG A 40 -3.01 2.80 -0.80
N ARG A 41 -4.02 3.57 -1.19
CA ARG A 41 -4.12 4.97 -0.78
C ARG A 41 -4.24 5.03 0.74
N ARG A 42 -3.36 5.81 1.38
CA ARG A 42 -3.47 6.03 2.82
C ARG A 42 -4.73 6.85 3.08
N THR A 43 -5.79 6.22 3.58
CA THR A 43 -6.92 6.97 4.12
C THR A 43 -6.47 7.60 5.43
N LYS A 44 -6.73 8.90 5.63
CA LYS A 44 -6.67 9.51 6.96
C LYS A 44 -7.83 8.96 7.81
N ARG A 45 -7.90 7.65 8.05
CA ARG A 45 -8.64 7.15 9.21
C ARG A 45 -7.82 7.64 10.41
N GLY A 46 -8.41 8.60 11.13
CA GLY A 46 -7.76 9.38 12.17
C GLY A 46 -6.93 8.49 13.09
N HIS A 47 -5.86 9.07 13.64
CA HIS A 47 -5.03 8.53 14.71
C HIS A 47 -5.71 7.33 15.39
N ILE A 48 -5.17 6.12 15.20
CA ILE A 48 -5.43 5.05 16.15
C ILE A 48 -4.83 5.57 17.45
N ARG A 49 -5.67 6.22 18.27
CA ARG A 49 -5.40 6.53 19.66
C ARG A 49 -5.43 5.20 20.39
N ASN A 50 -4.36 4.41 20.28
CA ASN A 50 -4.01 3.53 21.38
C ASN A 50 -3.33 4.41 22.43
N LEU A 51 -4.17 5.20 23.12
CA LEU A 51 -3.83 5.84 24.37
C LEU A 51 -3.99 4.79 25.46
N THR A 52 -2.95 3.99 25.71
CA THR A 52 -2.72 3.53 27.07
C THR A 52 -2.16 4.72 27.83
N ALA A 53 -3.05 5.54 28.38
CA ALA A 53 -2.68 6.47 29.44
C ALA A 53 -2.33 5.61 30.66
N GLU A 54 -1.10 5.72 31.14
CA GLU A 54 -0.65 5.04 32.36
C GLU A 54 -1.52 5.50 33.55
N PRO A 55 -2.03 4.58 34.38
CA PRO A 55 -2.80 4.95 35.57
C PRO A 55 -1.90 5.61 36.61
N LYS A 56 -2.44 6.65 37.28
CA LYS A 56 -1.77 7.45 38.30
C LYS A 56 -1.82 6.80 39.67
#